data_AF-A0A965PFJ2-F1
#
_entry.id   AF-A0A965PFJ2-F1
#
_cell.length_a   1.000
_cell.length_b   1.000
_cell.length_c   1.000
_cell.angle_alpha   90.00
_cell.angle_beta   90.00
_cell.angle_gamma   90.00
#
_symmetry.space_group_name_H-M   'P 1'
#
loop_
_entity.id
_entity.type
_entity.pdbx_description
1 polymer ?
#
loop_
_entity_poly.entity_id
_entity_poly.type
_entity_poly.pdbx_seq_one_letter_code
_entity_poly.pdbx_strand_id
1 'polypeptide(L)'
;MGTTVYCSSEIGYTAAAQGTVTQATSKSTGVTLNKSAGQITMNNAALAAGAAVSFVLTNSTISANDTIIVNVASNTTGSLAGAYTTYVSYLAAGSALITLRNLTAATSYSEAVIINFAIIHGA
;
A
#
# COMPACT_ATOMS: atom_id res chain seq x y z
N MET A 1 27.41 12.21 12.83
CA MET A 1 26.97 11.29 11.77
C MET A 1 26.34 12.14 10.69
N GLY A 2 26.67 11.93 9.40
CA GLY A 2 26.28 12.87 8.34
C GLY A 2 24.77 13.14 8.31
N THR A 3 24.41 14.42 8.37
CA THR A 3 23.04 14.95 8.54
C THR A 3 22.41 15.43 7.23
N THR A 4 23.07 15.21 6.09
CA THR A 4 22.61 15.76 4.81
C THR A 4 22.71 14.75 3.68
N VAL A 5 21.61 14.58 2.96
CA VAL A 5 21.50 13.74 1.77
C VAL A 5 21.39 14.66 0.56
N TYR A 6 22.42 14.68 -0.28
CA TYR A 6 22.40 15.36 -1.58
C TYR A 6 22.35 14.29 -2.70
N CYS A 7 21.37 14.38 -3.60
CA CYS A 7 21.24 13.48 -4.75
C CYS A 7 21.21 14.29 -6.05
N SER A 8 22.04 13.91 -7.03
CA SER A 8 22.01 14.47 -8.40
C SER A 8 21.17 13.64 -9.37
N SER A 9 20.55 12.57 -8.87
CA SER A 9 19.67 11.66 -9.59
C SER A 9 18.55 11.22 -8.64
N GLU A 10 18.22 9.94 -8.62
CA GLU A 10 17.12 9.37 -7.85
C GLU A 10 17.45 9.16 -6.37
N ILE A 11 16.41 9.29 -5.53
CA ILE A 11 16.36 8.79 -4.15
C ILE A 11 15.36 7.63 -4.14
N GLY A 12 15.72 6.52 -3.51
CA GLY A 12 14.83 5.37 -3.42
C GLY A 12 15.42 4.20 -2.65
N TYR A 13 14.67 3.10 -2.62
CA TYR A 13 15.07 1.85 -2.01
C TYR A 13 15.79 0.96 -3.01
N THR A 14 16.79 0.22 -2.54
CA THR A 14 17.47 -0.81 -3.36
C THR A 14 16.50 -1.95 -3.69
N ALA A 15 16.83 -2.76 -4.70
CA ALA A 15 16.03 -3.95 -5.02
C ALA A 15 15.91 -4.92 -3.83
N ALA A 16 16.96 -5.03 -3.01
CA ALA A 16 16.96 -5.89 -1.82
C ALA A 16 16.03 -5.37 -0.70
N ALA A 17 15.80 -4.05 -0.64
CA ALA A 17 14.89 -3.41 0.30
C ALA A 17 13.42 -3.41 -0.19
N GLN A 18 13.18 -3.96 -1.38
CA GLN A 18 11.86 -4.10 -1.99
C GLN A 18 11.36 -5.54 -1.97
N GLY A 19 10.06 -5.72 -2.21
CA GLY A 19 9.45 -7.03 -2.39
C GLY A 19 8.01 -6.95 -2.85
N THR A 20 7.40 -8.11 -3.07
CA THR A 20 6.02 -8.23 -3.53
C THR A 20 5.24 -9.22 -2.66
N VAL A 21 3.95 -8.97 -2.44
CA VAL A 21 3.05 -9.89 -1.73
C VAL A 21 1.64 -9.84 -2.32
N THR A 22 0.93 -10.96 -2.31
CA THR A 22 -0.46 -11.07 -2.82
C THR A 22 -1.40 -11.48 -1.69
N GLN A 23 -2.57 -10.84 -1.59
CA GLN A 23 -3.63 -11.28 -0.67
C GLN A 23 -4.26 -12.59 -1.12
N ALA A 24 -4.40 -13.54 -0.20
CA ALA A 24 -4.93 -14.87 -0.52
C ALA A 24 -6.46 -14.93 -0.63
N THR A 25 -7.19 -14.39 0.35
CA THR A 25 -8.62 -14.76 0.55
C THR A 25 -9.60 -13.64 0.21
N SER A 26 -9.32 -12.40 0.62
CA SER A 26 -10.23 -11.26 0.47
C SER A 26 -9.47 -9.93 0.45
N LYS A 27 -10.13 -8.83 0.04
CA LYS A 27 -9.55 -7.48 0.11
C LYS A 27 -9.22 -7.00 1.54
N SER A 28 -9.80 -7.63 2.57
CA SER A 28 -9.51 -7.37 3.99
C SER A 28 -8.47 -8.32 4.58
N THR A 29 -7.97 -9.29 3.81
CA THR A 29 -6.97 -10.24 4.28
C THR A 29 -5.65 -9.54 4.52
N GLY A 30 -5.11 -9.63 5.74
CA GLY A 30 -3.79 -9.08 6.04
C GLY A 30 -2.68 -9.73 5.21
N VAL A 31 -1.59 -8.99 5.01
CA VAL A 31 -0.39 -9.48 4.31
C VAL A 31 0.84 -9.24 5.17
N THR A 32 1.86 -10.08 4.99
CA THR A 32 3.16 -9.89 5.64
C THR A 32 4.22 -9.66 4.58
N LEU A 33 4.93 -8.54 4.67
CA LEU A 33 6.08 -8.24 3.81
C LEU A 33 7.07 -7.37 4.58
N ASN A 34 8.16 -7.97 5.06
CA ASN A 34 9.16 -7.31 5.91
C ASN A 34 10.22 -6.59 5.05
N LYS A 35 9.81 -5.48 4.40
CA LYS A 35 10.64 -4.70 3.46
C LYS A 35 10.33 -3.20 3.58
N SER A 36 11.33 -2.33 3.39
CA SER A 36 11.14 -0.88 3.50
C SER A 36 10.27 -0.29 2.38
N ALA A 37 10.14 -0.99 1.25
CA ALA A 37 9.18 -0.67 0.20
C ALA A 37 8.65 -1.96 -0.44
N GLY A 38 7.56 -1.86 -1.18
CA GLY A 38 7.06 -3.01 -1.92
C GLY A 38 5.75 -2.81 -2.66
N GLN A 39 5.35 -3.88 -3.34
CA GLN A 39 4.09 -3.99 -4.07
C GLN A 39 3.17 -5.01 -3.40
N ILE A 40 1.93 -4.60 -3.19
CA ILE A 40 0.87 -5.45 -2.66
C ILE A 40 -0.16 -5.64 -3.76
N THR A 41 -0.31 -6.87 -4.25
CA THR A 41 -1.41 -7.24 -5.14
C THR A 41 -2.60 -7.65 -4.28
N MET A 42 -3.63 -6.81 -4.25
CA MET A 42 -4.85 -7.11 -3.49
C MET A 42 -5.64 -8.25 -4.13
N ASN A 43 -6.50 -8.87 -3.33
CA ASN A 43 -7.46 -9.85 -3.82
C ASN A 43 -8.55 -9.17 -4.67
N ASN A 44 -9.20 -9.94 -5.53
CA ASN A 44 -10.18 -9.49 -6.53
C ASN A 44 -11.65 -9.58 -6.03
N ALA A 45 -11.90 -9.73 -4.74
CA ALA A 45 -13.24 -9.69 -4.16
C ALA A 45 -13.96 -8.37 -4.48
N ALA A 46 -15.27 -8.39 -4.70
CA ALA A 46 -16.00 -7.17 -5.05
C ALA A 46 -15.85 -6.07 -3.97
N LEU A 47 -15.57 -4.85 -4.40
CA LEU A 47 -15.67 -3.63 -3.59
C LEU A 47 -16.78 -2.74 -4.15
N ALA A 48 -17.87 -2.66 -3.41
CA ALA A 48 -19.04 -1.89 -3.78
C ALA A 48 -18.72 -0.39 -3.99
N ALA A 49 -19.58 0.29 -4.75
CA ALA A 49 -19.49 1.71 -4.99
C ALA A 49 -19.47 2.51 -3.67
N GLY A 50 -18.59 3.50 -3.56
CA GLY A 50 -18.42 4.32 -2.36
C GLY A 50 -17.84 3.60 -1.13
N ALA A 51 -17.66 2.28 -1.18
CA ALA A 51 -17.19 1.49 -0.06
C ALA A 51 -15.67 1.58 0.12
N ALA A 52 -15.21 1.35 1.35
CA ALA A 52 -13.81 1.23 1.70
C ALA A 52 -13.56 -0.12 2.39
N VAL A 53 -12.39 -0.69 2.17
CA VAL A 53 -11.93 -1.92 2.80
C VAL A 53 -10.52 -1.71 3.32
N SER A 54 -10.25 -2.23 4.51
CA SER A 54 -8.95 -2.13 5.17
C SER A 54 -8.35 -3.50 5.38
N PHE A 55 -7.02 -3.58 5.29
CA PHE A 55 -6.25 -4.76 5.67
C PHE A 55 -4.97 -4.33 6.39
N VAL A 56 -4.43 -5.24 7.20
CA VAL A 56 -3.18 -5.00 7.92
C VAL A 56 -2.00 -5.42 7.05
N LEU A 57 -1.04 -4.53 6.86
CA LEU A 57 0.31 -4.86 6.45
C LEU A 57 1.14 -5.12 7.71
N THR A 58 1.55 -6.37 7.91
CA THR A 58 2.55 -6.74 8.92
C THR A 58 3.94 -6.59 8.31
N ASN A 59 4.76 -5.73 8.90
CA ASN A 59 6.09 -5.44 8.39
C ASN A 59 7.02 -4.99 9.53
N SER A 60 7.97 -5.85 9.89
CA SER A 60 8.91 -5.64 10.99
C SER A 60 9.86 -4.44 10.80
N THR A 61 9.94 -3.86 9.60
CA THR A 61 10.75 -2.64 9.38
C THR A 61 10.03 -1.39 9.84
N ILE A 62 8.71 -1.42 10.06
CA ILE A 62 7.92 -0.25 10.48
C ILE A 62 8.20 0.11 11.95
N SER A 63 8.53 1.37 12.20
CA SER A 63 8.53 2.01 13.51
C SER A 63 7.25 2.84 13.74
N ALA A 64 6.97 3.20 14.99
CA ALA A 64 5.79 4.02 15.32
C ALA A 64 5.89 5.48 14.86
N ASN A 65 7.09 5.97 14.52
CA ASN A 65 7.34 7.35 14.10
C ASN A 65 7.42 7.49 12.58
N ASP A 66 7.30 6.39 11.85
CA ASP A 66 7.47 6.38 10.40
C ASP A 66 6.33 7.10 9.68
N THR A 67 6.61 7.56 8.47
CA THR A 67 5.58 7.91 7.50
C THR A 67 5.57 6.85 6.41
N ILE A 68 4.38 6.32 6.11
CA ILE A 68 4.22 5.36 5.02
C ILE A 68 3.47 6.02 3.88
N ILE A 69 4.13 6.10 2.73
CA ILE A 69 3.52 6.55 1.49
C ILE A 69 2.92 5.33 0.80
N VAL A 70 1.65 5.45 0.37
CA VAL A 70 0.95 4.42 -0.40
C VAL A 70 0.36 5.01 -1.67
N ASN A 71 0.42 4.26 -2.76
CA ASN A 71 -0.11 4.68 -4.06
C ASN A 71 -0.82 3.51 -4.73
N VAL A 72 -1.97 3.78 -5.34
CA VAL A 72 -2.57 2.84 -6.30
C VAL A 72 -1.69 2.83 -7.54
N ALA A 73 -0.92 1.74 -7.72
CA ALA A 73 0.02 1.58 -8.81
C ALA A 73 -0.67 1.10 -10.09
N SER A 74 -1.65 0.21 -9.94
CA SER A 74 -2.46 -0.27 -11.05
C SER A 74 -3.83 -0.74 -10.58
N ASN A 75 -4.83 -0.41 -11.40
CA ASN A 75 -6.20 -0.91 -11.34
C ASN A 75 -6.70 -1.32 -12.74
N THR A 76 -5.78 -1.48 -13.71
CA THR A 76 -6.06 -1.45 -15.16
C THR A 76 -6.66 -2.73 -15.73
N THR A 77 -7.16 -3.63 -14.89
CA THR A 77 -7.86 -4.85 -15.34
C THR A 77 -9.38 -4.69 -15.32
N GLY A 78 -9.94 -3.52 -14.99
CA GLY A 78 -11.39 -3.32 -15.09
C GLY A 78 -11.98 -1.94 -14.75
N SER A 79 -11.32 -1.10 -13.92
CA SER A 79 -11.88 0.20 -13.53
C SER A 79 -11.32 1.38 -14.29
N LEU A 80 -12.09 2.48 -14.30
CA LEU A 80 -11.65 3.76 -14.85
C LEU A 80 -10.45 4.31 -14.04
N ALA A 81 -9.61 5.11 -14.71
CA ALA A 81 -8.54 5.84 -14.02
C ALA A 81 -9.12 6.70 -12.88
N GLY A 82 -8.50 6.64 -11.71
CA GLY A 82 -8.98 7.37 -10.53
C GLY A 82 -10.19 6.76 -9.81
N ALA A 83 -10.60 5.53 -10.15
CA ALA A 83 -11.69 4.84 -9.45
C ALA A 83 -11.37 4.50 -7.98
N TYR A 84 -10.09 4.48 -7.60
CA TYR A 84 -9.68 4.20 -6.23
C TYR A 84 -8.78 5.29 -5.66
N THR A 85 -8.84 5.41 -4.34
CA THR A 85 -7.80 6.02 -3.53
C THR A 85 -7.35 5.06 -2.45
N THR A 86 -6.10 5.20 -2.01
CA THR A 86 -5.55 4.43 -0.90
C THR A 86 -4.82 5.34 0.07
N TYR A 87 -4.87 4.99 1.35
CA TYR A 87 -4.27 5.74 2.44
C TYR A 87 -3.98 4.83 3.62
N VAL A 88 -3.07 5.25 4.48
CA VAL A 88 -2.78 4.59 5.75
C VAL A 88 -3.72 5.15 6.82
N SER A 89 -4.59 4.30 7.35
CA SER A 89 -5.57 4.65 8.38
C SER A 89 -5.01 4.57 9.80
N TYR A 90 -3.96 3.78 9.99
CA TYR A 90 -3.31 3.57 11.29
C TYR A 90 -1.88 3.06 11.11
N LEU A 91 -1.01 3.43 12.05
CA LEU A 91 0.38 3.02 12.11
C LEU A 91 0.71 2.54 13.53
N ALA A 92 1.42 1.43 13.63
CA ALA A 92 2.09 0.99 14.85
C ALA A 92 3.43 0.35 14.50
N ALA A 93 4.31 0.21 15.49
CA ALA A 93 5.54 -0.56 15.29
C ALA A 93 5.19 -1.97 14.77
N GLY A 94 5.83 -2.35 13.65
CA GLY A 94 5.61 -3.62 12.99
C GLY A 94 4.35 -3.72 12.12
N SER A 95 3.49 -2.70 12.04
CA SER A 95 2.24 -2.80 11.28
C SER A 95 1.64 -1.48 10.77
N ALA A 96 0.91 -1.55 9.67
CA ALA A 96 0.09 -0.45 9.16
C ALA A 96 -1.27 -0.94 8.68
N LEU A 97 -2.33 -0.17 8.93
CA LEU A 97 -3.65 -0.43 8.39
C LEU A 97 -3.81 0.36 7.09
N ILE A 98 -3.78 -0.35 5.96
CA ILE A 98 -3.95 0.24 4.64
C ILE A 98 -5.42 0.13 4.25
N THR A 99 -5.99 1.24 3.79
CA THR A 99 -7.36 1.31 3.30
C THR A 99 -7.37 1.57 1.80
N LEU A 100 -8.22 0.85 1.08
CA LEU A 100 -8.58 1.12 -0.30
C LEU A 100 -10.05 1.54 -0.35
N ARG A 101 -10.35 2.66 -1.02
CA ARG A 101 -11.72 3.14 -1.21
C ARG A 101 -12.07 3.20 -2.68
N ASN A 102 -13.21 2.62 -3.05
CA ASN A 102 -13.85 2.82 -4.35
C ASN A 102 -14.56 4.19 -4.35
N LEU A 103 -14.11 5.09 -5.22
CA LEU A 103 -14.61 6.47 -5.34
C LEU A 103 -15.79 6.62 -6.28
N THR A 104 -16.20 5.55 -6.97
CA THR A 104 -17.34 5.63 -7.88
C THR A 104 -18.67 5.62 -7.13
N ALA A 105 -19.68 6.25 -7.74
CA ALA A 105 -21.00 6.42 -7.13
C ALA A 105 -21.91 5.19 -7.27
N ALA A 106 -21.72 4.37 -8.31
CA ALA A 106 -22.64 3.27 -8.62
C ALA A 106 -21.96 1.95 -9.01
N THR A 107 -20.69 1.96 -9.40
CA THR A 107 -20.03 0.76 -9.95
C THR A 107 -19.31 -0.03 -8.87
N SER A 108 -19.69 -1.29 -8.68
CA SER A 108 -18.86 -2.25 -7.95
C SER A 108 -17.76 -2.76 -8.86
N TYR A 109 -16.57 -2.92 -8.30
CA TYR A 109 -15.40 -3.41 -9.02
C TYR A 109 -14.79 -4.62 -8.32
N SER A 110 -14.20 -5.52 -9.11
CA SER A 110 -13.72 -6.84 -8.64
C SER A 110 -12.34 -7.16 -9.21
N GLU A 111 -11.56 -6.15 -9.60
CA GLU A 111 -10.16 -6.34 -9.98
C GLU A 111 -9.24 -6.44 -8.78
N ALA A 112 -8.10 -7.08 -8.99
CA ALA A 112 -6.95 -7.00 -8.10
C ALA A 112 -6.28 -5.63 -8.27
N VAL A 113 -6.32 -4.81 -7.23
CA VAL A 113 -5.64 -3.50 -7.20
C VAL A 113 -4.21 -3.71 -6.70
N ILE A 114 -3.24 -3.12 -7.40
CA ILE A 114 -1.83 -3.15 -6.99
C ILE A 114 -1.53 -1.85 -6.23
N ILE A 115 -1.01 -1.97 -5.01
CA ILE A 115 -0.61 -0.87 -4.14
C ILE A 115 0.91 -0.87 -3.97
N ASN A 116 1.56 0.24 -4.28
CA ASN A 116 2.94 0.51 -3.87
C ASN A 116 2.95 1.06 -2.45
N PHE A 117 3.93 0.68 -1.64
CA PHE A 117 4.23 1.36 -0.38
C PHE A 117 5.73 1.63 -0.22
N ALA A 118 6.04 2.66 0.56
CA ALA A 118 7.39 3.07 0.94
C ALA A 118 7.40 3.62 2.37
N ILE A 119 8.38 3.22 3.19
CA ILE A 119 8.51 3.58 4.60
C ILE A 119 9.60 4.63 4.80
N ILE A 120 9.22 5.87 5.07
CA ILE A 120 10.12 6.96 5.40
C ILE A 120 10.28 6.98 6.92
N HIS A 121 11.48 6.64 7.42
CA HIS A 121 11.71 6.52 8.85
C HIS A 121 11.68 7.85 9.59
N GLY A 122 10.92 7.89 10.68
CA GLY A 122 10.95 8.96 11.67
C GLY A 122 11.97 8.66 12.77
N ALA A 123 12.54 9.71 13.36
CA ALA A 123 13.41 9.61 14.53
C ALA A 123 12.62 9.27 15.80
#